data_AF-A0A7W0MXV3-F1
#
_entry.id   AF-A0A7W0MXV3-F1
#
_cell.length_a   1.000
_cell.length_b   1.000
_cell.length_c   1.000
_cell.angle_alpha   90.00
_cell.angle_beta   90.00
_cell.angle_gamma   90.00
#
_symmetry.space_group_name_H-M   'P 1'
#
loop_
_entity.id
_entity.type
_entity.pdbx_description
1 polymer ?
#
loop_
_entity_poly.entity_id
_entity_poly.type
_entity_poly.pdbx_seq_one_letter_code
_entity_poly.pdbx_strand_id
1 'polypeptide(L)' 'MVSQHLRGRDIDDERVLAAMTAVPRELFVPVELRPRAYEDAALPIGHGQTISQPYMVARICQA' A
#
# COMPACT_ATOMS: atom_id res chain seq x y z
N MET A 1 -3.06 -8.19 -0.52
CA MET A 1 -3.25 -6.72 -0.62
C MET A 1 -4.26 -6.32 -1.70
N VAL A 2 -3.96 -6.38 -3.01
CA VAL A 2 -4.81 -5.78 -4.08
C VAL A 2 -6.26 -6.31 -4.07
N SER A 3 -6.46 -7.62 -4.18
CA SER A 3 -7.81 -8.19 -4.26
C SER A 3 -8.64 -7.97 -2.98
N GLN A 4 -7.99 -8.04 -1.81
CA GLN A 4 -8.68 -8.00 -0.51
C GLN A 4 -8.88 -6.58 0.03
N HIS A 5 -7.82 -5.76 0.03
CA HIS A 5 -7.80 -4.45 0.68
C HIS A 5 -8.11 -3.29 -0.26
N LEU A 6 -8.02 -3.48 -1.59
CA LEU A 6 -8.28 -2.43 -2.57
C LEU A 6 -9.56 -2.74 -3.36
N ARG A 7 -9.52 -3.76 -4.23
CA ARG A 7 -10.65 -4.15 -5.10
C ARG A 7 -11.85 -4.63 -4.29
N GLY A 8 -11.62 -5.32 -3.17
CA GLY A 8 -12.69 -5.75 -2.26
C GLY A 8 -13.41 -4.62 -1.52
N ARG A 9 -12.97 -3.37 -1.71
CA ARG A 9 -13.60 -2.17 -1.14
C ARG A 9 -14.17 -1.34 -2.29
N ASP A 10 -13.49 -0.25 -2.66
CA ASP A 10 -13.99 0.77 -3.59
C ASP A 10 -12.88 1.32 -4.52
N ILE A 11 -11.80 0.56 -4.73
CA ILE A 11 -10.77 0.86 -5.73
C ILE A 11 -11.05 0.05 -7.01
N ASP A 12 -11.36 0.74 -8.10
CA ASP A 12 -11.76 0.17 -9.38
C ASP A 12 -10.99 0.76 -10.59
N ASP A 13 -10.15 1.79 -10.44
CA ASP A 13 -9.25 2.25 -11.50
C ASP A 13 -8.17 1.18 -11.74
N GLU A 14 -8.30 0.47 -12.87
CA GLU A 14 -7.40 -0.61 -13.26
C GLU A 14 -5.94 -0.14 -13.44
N ARG A 15 -5.70 1.14 -13.75
CA ARG A 15 -4.32 1.69 -13.80
C ARG A 15 -3.73 1.79 -12.40
N VAL A 16 -4.53 2.20 -11.42
CA VAL A 16 -4.13 2.26 -10.01
C VAL A 16 -3.91 0.85 -9.47
N LEU A 17 -4.81 -0.09 -9.73
CA LEU A 17 -4.66 -1.49 -9.30
C LEU A 17 -3.41 -2.15 -9.92
N ALA A 18 -3.12 -1.89 -11.19
CA ALA A 18 -1.91 -2.35 -11.84
C ALA A 18 -0.65 -1.75 -11.19
N ALA A 19 -0.63 -0.45 -10.91
CA ALA A 19 0.49 0.21 -10.23
C ALA A 19 0.72 -0.36 -8.82
N MET A 20 -0.36 -0.55 -8.04
CA MET A 20 -0.30 -1.13 -6.70
C MET A 20 0.17 -2.60 -6.70
N THR A 21 0.05 -3.30 -7.82
CA THR A 21 0.59 -4.66 -8.00
C THR A 21 2.07 -4.63 -8.41
N ALA A 22 2.45 -3.69 -9.28
CA ALA A 22 3.76 -3.65 -9.90
C ALA A 22 4.86 -3.08 -8.99
N VAL A 23 4.51 -2.18 -8.05
CA VAL A 23 5.49 -1.54 -7.16
C VAL A 23 5.73 -2.41 -5.91
N PRO A 24 6.96 -2.93 -5.70
CA PRO A 24 7.27 -3.80 -4.57
C PRO A 24 7.38 -2.99 -3.27
N ARG A 25 6.26 -2.88 -2.54
CA ARG A 25 6.13 -2.05 -1.33
C ARG A 25 7.12 -2.41 -0.23
N GLU A 26 7.57 -3.66 -0.15
CA GLU A 26 8.55 -4.15 0.82
C GLU A 26 9.94 -3.51 0.68
N LEU A 27 10.24 -2.89 -0.47
CA LEU A 27 11.47 -2.12 -0.66
C LEU A 27 11.43 -0.74 0.00
N PHE A 28 10.25 -0.28 0.40
CA PHE A 28 10.02 1.04 0.99
C PHE A 28 9.77 0.98 2.51
N VAL A 29 10.00 -0.17 3.14
CA VAL A 29 9.90 -0.35 4.59
C VAL A 29 11.21 -0.94 5.16
N PRO A 30 11.50 -0.70 6.44
CA PRO A 30 12.60 -1.36 7.15
C PRO A 30 12.53 -2.89 7.03
N VAL A 31 13.70 -3.55 7.03
CA VAL A 31 13.82 -5.00 6.79
C VAL A 31 12.98 -5.81 7.77
N GLU A 32 12.90 -5.36 9.02
CA GLU A 32 12.19 -5.99 10.13
C GLU A 32 10.67 -5.94 9.93
N LEU A 33 10.19 -5.00 9.11
CA LEU A 33 8.77 -4.77 8.84
C LEU A 33 8.32 -5.32 7.49
N ARG A 34 9.23 -5.87 6.68
CA ARG A 34 8.89 -6.49 5.39
C ARG A 34 7.79 -7.56 5.47
N PRO A 35 7.74 -8.44 6.50
CA PRO A 35 6.63 -9.39 6.64
C PRO A 35 5.25 -8.73 6.74
N ARG A 36 5.22 -7.46 7.15
CA ARG A 36 4.00 -6.65 7.34
C ARG A 36 3.75 -5.67 6.19
N ALA A 37 4.63 -5.61 5.19
CA ALA A 37 4.63 -4.56 4.16
C ALA A 37 3.28 -4.43 3.42
N TYR A 38 2.55 -5.53 3.29
CA TYR A 38 1.31 -5.64 2.53
C TYR A 38 0.04 -5.64 3.39
N GLU A 39 0.17 -5.44 4.70
CA GLU A 39 -0.96 -5.15 5.59
C GLU A 39 -1.60 -3.81 5.21
N ASP A 40 -2.92 -3.68 5.37
CA ASP A 40 -3.61 -2.39 5.21
C ASP A 40 -3.40 -1.49 6.44
N ALA A 41 -2.13 -1.17 6.72
CA ALA A 41 -1.69 -0.43 7.90
C ALA A 41 -0.58 0.57 7.55
N ALA A 42 -0.51 1.65 8.32
CA ALA A 42 0.63 2.55 8.27
C ALA A 42 1.80 1.90 9.02
N LEU A 43 3.01 1.96 8.43
CA LEU A 43 4.22 1.37 9.02
C LEU A 43 5.28 2.45 9.24
N PRO A 44 6.02 2.42 10.37
CA PRO A 44 7.09 3.38 10.60
C PRO A 44 8.26 3.13 9.63
N ILE A 45 8.81 4.21 9.09
CA ILE A 45 9.94 4.19 8.14
C ILE A 45 11.17 4.95 8.65
N GLY A 46 11.18 5.28 9.95
CA GLY A 46 12.23 6.07 10.59
C GLY A 46 11.89 7.57 10.66
N HIS A 47 12.70 8.34 11.40
CA HIS A 47 12.57 9.80 11.54
C HIS A 47 11.18 10.29 11.98
N GLY A 48 10.46 9.49 12.78
CA GLY A 48 9.09 9.81 13.20
C GLY A 48 8.06 9.79 12.06
N GLN A 49 8.41 9.25 10.89
CA GLN A 49 7.54 9.16 9.72
C GLN A 49 6.95 7.76 9.55
N THR A 50 5.83 7.71 8.83
CA THR A 50 5.18 6.46 8.43
C THR A 50 4.94 6.46 6.93
N ILE A 51 4.98 5.26 6.34
CA ILE A 51 4.39 5.05 5.01
C ILE A 51 2.88 4.83 5.17
N SER A 52 2.08 5.53 4.37
CA SER A 52 0.61 5.42 4.39
C SER A 52 0.13 4.00 4.09
N GLN A 53 -1.06 3.67 4.61
CA GLN A 53 -1.78 2.44 4.31
C GLN A 53 -1.94 2.26 2.79
N PRO A 54 -1.79 1.04 2.23
CA PRO A 54 -2.06 0.76 0.83
C PRO A 54 -3.42 1.30 0.34
N TYR A 55 -4.48 1.16 1.15
CA TYR A 55 -5.80 1.69 0.80
C TYR A 55 -5.78 3.21 0.58
N MET A 56 -5.20 3.95 1.52
CA MET A 56 -5.16 5.42 1.44
C MET A 56 -4.39 5.90 0.21
N VAL A 57 -3.27 5.27 -0.13
CA VAL A 57 -2.51 5.60 -1.34
C VAL A 57 -3.35 5.35 -2.59
N ALA A 58 -4.00 4.19 -2.69
CA ALA A 58 -4.86 3.86 -3.83
C ALA A 58 -6.05 4.83 -3.97
N ARG A 59 -6.71 5.20 -2.85
CA ARG A 59 -7.81 6.17 -2.86
C ARG A 59 -7.39 7.54 -3.35
N ILE A 60 -6.22 8.03 -2.93
CA ILE A 60 -5.69 9.32 -3.36
C ILE A 60 -5.37 9.30 -4.87
N CYS A 61 -4.86 8.19 -5.39
CA CYS A 61 -4.46 8.08 -6.80
C CYS A 61 -5.63 7.90 -7.78
N GLN A 62 -6.75 7.33 -7.34
CA GLN A 62 -7.94 7.12 -8.19
C GLN A 62 -8.86 8.35 -8.27
N ALA A 63 -8.75 9.28 -7.33
CA ALA A 63 -9.62 10.45 -7.19
C ALA A 63 -9.55 11.43 -8.37
#